data_AF-A0A0D9ZBT2-F1
#
_entry.id   AF-A0A0D9ZBT2-F1
#
_cell.length_a   1.000
_cell.length_b   1.000
_cell.length_c   1.000
_cell.angle_alpha   90.00
_cell.angle_beta   90.00
_cell.angle_gamma   90.00
#
_symmetry.space_group_name_H-M   'P 1'
#
loop_
_entity.id
_entity.type
_entity.pdbx_description
1 polymer ?
#
loop_
_entity_poly.entity_id
_entity_poly.type
_entity_poly.pdbx_seq_one_letter_code
_entity_poly.pdbx_strand_id
1 'polypeptide(L)'
;MLSKCLELNLARIADEHLPYIEHWDAMWHELGRWRQRGEWGGPFTGVLRERANIGSAEEALAVVGWTFRQSAKAARRRLGGGDAAPLLLLLRFLLNLAGHRGEVLSVSAAQQQDPPGDDLVFLKLRSGDGDGTVLAMHRHDISFAGFTNGSHHWHVFRGDEDAIPNARRLPFRNTYRDLIGGLHHVPGLPLGKAAAARAAGVLASYDPDAEEGTAAVKRAVAALSVMFTQALRLEPIRETVSSGWESGEARVAAEHLPYIEHWDTMSFEVLRWRRTGEWDGPFTEVLRRRAGIRSAGEALAIAKLLANRSFVQLLQDHSHSA
;
A
#
# COMPACT_ATOMS: atom_id res chain seq x y z
N MET A 1 15.52 19.06 24.64
CA MET A 1 14.08 19.05 24.28
C MET A 1 13.53 17.65 24.00
N LEU A 2 14.33 16.68 23.53
CA LEU A 2 13.93 15.26 23.41
C LEU A 2 13.76 14.52 24.74
N SER A 3 14.43 14.94 25.82
CA SER A 3 14.28 14.31 27.16
C SER A 3 12.96 14.66 27.87
N LYS A 4 12.41 15.86 27.64
CA LYS A 4 11.14 16.31 28.25
C LYS A 4 9.91 15.73 27.54
N CYS A 5 10.06 15.26 26.30
CA CYS A 5 8.99 14.59 25.56
C CYS A 5 8.83 13.10 25.92
N LEU A 6 9.84 12.46 26.49
CA LEU A 6 9.70 11.12 27.08
C LEU A 6 8.99 11.16 28.45
N GLU A 7 9.27 12.18 29.26
CA GLU A 7 8.59 12.40 30.56
C GLU A 7 7.09 12.66 30.41
N LEU A 8 6.66 13.40 29.37
CA LEU A 8 5.25 13.73 29.14
C LEU A 8 4.40 12.57 28.61
N ASN A 9 5.02 11.48 28.12
CA ASN A 9 4.30 10.27 27.71
C ASN A 9 4.32 9.15 28.77
N LEU A 10 5.27 9.18 29.72
CA LEU A 10 5.27 8.29 30.87
C LEU A 10 4.24 8.70 31.92
N ALA A 11 3.92 10.00 32.05
CA ALA A 11 2.96 10.51 33.04
C ALA A 11 1.49 10.06 32.84
N ARG A 12 1.18 9.31 31.78
CA ARG A 12 -0.17 8.78 31.51
C ARG A 12 -0.16 7.33 31.03
N ILE A 13 0.86 6.59 31.43
CA ILE A 13 0.82 5.13 31.50
C ILE A 13 0.62 4.88 32.99
N ALA A 14 -0.51 4.28 33.38
CA ALA A 14 -0.68 3.88 34.76
C ALA A 14 0.54 3.04 35.19
N ASP A 15 1.03 3.21 36.42
CA ASP A 15 2.17 2.43 36.96
C ASP A 15 2.02 0.92 36.72
N GLU A 16 0.78 0.46 36.55
CA GLU A 16 0.35 -0.89 36.16
C GLU A 16 0.91 -1.40 34.82
N HIS A 17 1.48 -0.56 33.96
CA HIS A 17 1.89 -0.94 32.60
C HIS A 17 3.37 -0.69 32.26
N LEU A 18 4.10 -0.01 33.14
CA LEU A 18 5.54 0.20 33.01
C LEU A 18 6.34 -1.13 32.91
N PRO A 19 6.00 -2.20 33.65
CA PRO A 19 6.76 -3.45 33.58
C PRO A 19 6.71 -4.17 32.23
N TYR A 20 5.66 -3.96 31.42
CA TYR A 20 5.55 -4.54 30.08
C TYR A 20 6.52 -3.90 29.08
N ILE A 21 6.85 -2.63 29.29
CA ILE A 21 7.74 -1.85 28.42
C ILE A 21 9.19 -2.15 28.76
N GLU A 22 9.52 -2.26 30.06
CA GLU A 22 10.87 -2.57 30.53
C GLU A 22 11.30 -4.01 30.18
N HIS A 23 10.36 -4.93 30.03
CA HIS A 23 10.62 -6.33 29.70
C HIS A 23 10.22 -6.72 28.28
N TRP A 24 10.13 -5.73 27.38
CA TRP A 24 9.70 -5.90 26.00
C TRP A 24 10.57 -6.89 25.20
N ASP A 25 11.90 -6.78 25.31
CA ASP A 25 12.82 -7.64 24.57
C ASP A 25 12.80 -9.08 25.10
N ALA A 26 12.66 -9.23 26.42
CA ALA A 26 12.48 -10.52 27.08
C ALA A 26 11.18 -11.20 26.61
N MET A 27 10.10 -10.44 26.45
CA MET A 27 8.81 -10.94 25.95
C MET A 27 8.90 -11.42 24.49
N TRP A 28 9.55 -10.67 23.60
CA TRP A 28 9.74 -11.08 22.20
C TRP A 28 10.66 -12.28 22.05
N HIS A 29 11.70 -12.37 22.88
CA HIS A 29 12.59 -13.53 22.91
C HIS A 29 11.81 -14.81 23.27
N GLU A 30 10.96 -14.75 24.29
CA GLU A 30 10.15 -15.89 24.71
C GLU A 30 9.06 -16.28 23.70
N LEU A 31 8.39 -15.29 23.10
CA LEU A 31 7.43 -15.52 22.01
C LEU A 31 8.08 -16.15 20.77
N GLY A 32 9.30 -15.73 20.42
CA GLY A 32 10.06 -16.30 19.31
C GLY A 32 10.36 -17.77 19.52
N ARG A 33 10.73 -18.16 20.74
CA ARG A 33 11.01 -19.57 21.09
C ARG A 33 9.75 -20.40 21.22
N TRP A 34 8.70 -19.87 21.84
CA TRP A 34 7.39 -20.53 21.87
C TRP A 34 6.89 -20.85 20.47
N ARG A 35 7.04 -19.91 19.52
CA ARG A 35 6.67 -20.13 18.12
C ARG A 35 7.47 -21.25 17.44
N GLN A 36 8.72 -21.43 17.84
CA GLN A 36 9.61 -22.47 17.28
C GLN A 36 9.42 -23.84 17.95
N ARG A 37 9.08 -23.87 19.24
CA ARG A 37 9.08 -25.10 20.05
C ARG A 37 7.69 -25.54 20.51
N GLY A 38 6.67 -24.71 20.33
CA GLY A 38 5.29 -24.98 20.75
C GLY A 38 5.02 -24.82 22.25
N GLU A 39 6.06 -24.61 23.07
CA GLU A 39 5.96 -24.58 24.52
C GLU A 39 6.48 -23.26 25.10
N TRP A 40 5.74 -22.71 26.07
CA TRP A 40 6.09 -21.46 26.73
C TRP A 40 6.97 -21.74 27.94
N GLY A 41 8.24 -21.35 27.88
CA GLY A 41 9.18 -21.58 28.98
C GLY A 41 10.66 -21.41 28.61
N GLY A 42 11.35 -20.52 29.33
CA GLY A 42 12.81 -20.55 29.49
C GLY A 42 13.37 -19.29 30.16
N PRO A 43 14.56 -18.77 29.78
CA PRO A 43 15.38 -18.00 30.71
C PRO A 43 14.73 -16.69 31.17
N PHE A 44 13.76 -16.15 30.44
CA PHE A 44 13.10 -14.91 30.83
C PHE A 44 11.66 -15.09 31.33
N THR A 45 11.08 -16.29 31.29
CA THR A 45 9.69 -16.50 31.74
C THR A 45 9.49 -16.27 33.24
N GLY A 46 10.52 -16.48 34.07
CA GLY A 46 10.46 -16.14 35.50
C GLY A 46 10.35 -14.63 35.73
N VAL A 47 11.17 -13.84 35.03
CA VAL A 47 11.17 -12.38 35.10
C VAL A 47 9.87 -11.80 34.54
N LEU A 48 9.35 -12.35 33.43
CA LEU A 48 8.08 -11.93 32.85
C LEU A 48 6.90 -12.23 33.76
N ARG A 49 6.91 -13.35 34.48
CA ARG A 49 5.87 -13.71 35.45
C ARG A 49 5.93 -12.84 36.70
N GLU A 50 7.13 -12.62 37.26
CA GLU A 50 7.28 -11.87 38.51
C GLU A 50 7.10 -10.37 38.34
N ARG A 51 7.64 -9.80 37.26
CA ARG A 51 7.67 -8.34 37.08
C ARG A 51 6.55 -7.82 36.20
N ALA A 52 6.11 -8.62 35.22
CA ALA A 52 5.07 -8.23 34.28
C ALA A 52 3.79 -9.07 34.39
N ASN A 53 3.69 -10.01 35.35
CA ASN A 53 2.53 -10.90 35.50
C ASN A 53 2.13 -11.64 34.21
N ILE A 54 3.10 -11.99 33.37
CA ILE A 54 2.90 -12.75 32.13
C ILE A 54 3.30 -14.21 32.39
N GLY A 55 2.29 -15.07 32.55
CA GLY A 55 2.48 -16.50 32.81
C GLY A 55 2.52 -17.36 31.55
N SER A 56 2.00 -16.85 30.43
CA SER A 56 1.75 -17.61 29.20
C SER A 56 2.00 -16.82 27.90
N ALA A 57 2.10 -17.55 26.79
CA ALA A 57 2.22 -16.97 25.45
C ALA A 57 0.98 -16.16 25.03
N GLU A 58 -0.22 -16.60 25.44
CA GLU A 58 -1.47 -15.92 25.12
C GLU A 58 -1.55 -14.54 25.80
N GLU A 59 -1.12 -14.45 27.06
CA GLU A 59 -1.04 -13.19 27.80
C GLU A 59 0.00 -12.24 27.18
N ALA A 60 1.17 -12.77 26.80
CA ALA A 60 2.19 -11.99 26.09
C ALA A 60 1.66 -11.43 24.75
N LEU A 61 0.95 -12.25 23.97
CA LEU A 61 0.32 -11.83 22.71
C LEU A 61 -0.81 -10.82 22.93
N ALA A 62 -1.57 -10.92 24.03
CA ALA A 62 -2.60 -9.96 24.38
C ALA A 62 -2.01 -8.57 24.69
N VAL A 63 -0.90 -8.53 25.43
CA VAL A 63 -0.14 -7.30 25.73
C VAL A 63 0.44 -6.68 24.46
N VAL A 64 1.02 -7.49 23.57
CA VAL A 64 1.50 -7.04 22.25
C VAL A 64 0.35 -6.50 21.39
N GLY A 65 -0.76 -7.22 21.31
CA GLY A 65 -1.95 -6.79 20.56
C GLY A 65 -2.54 -5.49 21.12
N TRP A 66 -2.52 -5.30 22.44
CA TRP A 66 -2.96 -4.06 23.08
C TRP A 66 -2.01 -2.89 22.80
N THR A 67 -0.69 -3.05 22.95
CA THR A 67 0.31 -2.01 22.65
C THR A 67 0.28 -1.61 21.17
N PHE A 68 0.06 -2.55 20.24
CA PHE A 68 -0.18 -2.24 18.83
C PHE A 68 -1.48 -1.46 18.60
N ARG A 69 -2.56 -1.78 19.33
CA ARG A 69 -3.83 -1.01 19.27
C ARG A 69 -3.68 0.40 19.83
N GLN A 70 -2.92 0.58 20.91
CA GLN A 70 -2.63 1.92 21.46
C GLN A 70 -1.69 2.71 20.55
N SER A 71 -0.66 2.06 20.00
CA SER A 71 0.23 2.65 19.00
C SER A 71 -0.51 3.01 17.72
N ALA A 72 -1.53 2.24 17.31
CA ALA A 72 -2.40 2.57 16.19
C ALA A 72 -3.32 3.78 16.51
N LYS A 73 -3.81 3.90 17.74
CA LYS A 73 -4.55 5.09 18.22
C LYS A 73 -3.65 6.34 18.31
N ALA A 74 -2.39 6.18 18.70
CA ALA A 74 -1.40 7.25 18.77
C ALA A 74 -0.83 7.63 17.38
N ALA A 75 -0.67 6.65 16.49
CA ALA A 75 -0.27 6.80 15.09
C ALA A 75 -1.31 7.60 14.28
N ARG A 76 -2.60 7.43 14.62
CA ARG A 76 -3.71 8.27 14.17
C ARG A 76 -3.50 9.77 14.47
N ARG A 77 -2.52 10.13 15.31
CA ARG A 77 -2.19 11.53 15.66
C ARG A 77 -0.84 12.03 15.14
N ARG A 78 0.10 11.25 14.59
CA ARG A 78 1.48 11.77 14.37
C ARG A 78 2.38 11.26 13.22
N LEU A 79 2.06 10.27 12.40
CA LEU A 79 3.17 9.56 11.71
C LEU A 79 3.71 10.14 10.37
N GLY A 80 5.05 10.15 10.30
CA GLY A 80 5.91 10.00 9.11
C GLY A 80 7.14 9.10 9.40
N GLY A 81 7.58 8.35 8.38
CA GLY A 81 8.79 7.49 8.26
C GLY A 81 8.51 5.96 8.40
N GLY A 82 8.82 5.02 7.49
CA GLY A 82 9.72 4.90 6.32
C GLY A 82 10.78 3.82 6.64
N ASP A 83 10.65 2.52 6.34
CA ASP A 83 10.92 1.86 5.04
C ASP A 83 10.13 0.56 4.79
N ALA A 84 9.34 0.10 5.77
CA ALA A 84 8.45 -1.05 5.61
C ALA A 84 6.98 -0.64 5.39
N ALA A 85 6.68 0.66 5.42
CA ALA A 85 5.32 1.18 5.48
C ALA A 85 4.47 0.87 4.23
N PRO A 86 4.96 1.01 2.98
CA PRO A 86 4.13 0.70 1.80
C PRO A 86 3.76 -0.78 1.73
N LEU A 87 4.71 -1.66 2.08
CA LEU A 87 4.55 -3.11 2.05
C LEU A 87 3.64 -3.61 3.19
N LEU A 88 3.76 -3.02 4.39
CA LEU A 88 2.82 -3.25 5.49
C LEU A 88 1.43 -2.70 5.20
N LEU A 89 1.31 -1.55 4.54
CA LEU A 89 0.02 -0.98 4.15
C LEU A 89 -0.65 -1.83 3.07
N LEU A 90 0.10 -2.30 2.07
CA LEU A 90 -0.37 -3.27 1.07
C LEU A 90 -0.82 -4.56 1.76
N LEU A 91 0.01 -5.16 2.60
CA LEU A 91 -0.34 -6.39 3.31
C LEU A 91 -1.57 -6.20 4.20
N ARG A 92 -1.66 -5.10 4.96
CA ARG A 92 -2.83 -4.78 5.80
C ARG A 92 -4.08 -4.52 4.97
N PHE A 93 -3.96 -3.82 3.85
CA PHE A 93 -5.08 -3.58 2.95
C PHE A 93 -5.61 -4.90 2.39
N LEU A 94 -4.72 -5.76 1.88
CA LEU A 94 -5.09 -7.08 1.35
C LEU A 94 -5.68 -7.99 2.44
N LEU A 95 -5.14 -7.97 3.66
CA LEU A 95 -5.71 -8.72 4.80
C LEU A 95 -7.10 -8.20 5.22
N ASN A 96 -7.36 -6.88 5.11
CA ASN A 96 -8.68 -6.31 5.36
C ASN A 96 -9.68 -6.63 4.24
N LEU A 97 -9.22 -6.76 2.99
CA LEU A 97 -10.06 -7.23 1.88
C LEU A 97 -10.42 -8.72 2.00
N ALA A 98 -9.52 -9.54 2.54
CA ALA A 98 -9.68 -10.99 2.66
C ALA A 98 -10.40 -11.43 3.95
N GLY A 99 -11.39 -10.67 4.41
CA GLY A 99 -12.20 -11.02 5.58
C GLY A 99 -12.73 -12.47 5.48
N HIS A 100 -12.07 -13.38 6.22
CA HIS A 100 -12.33 -14.82 6.31
C HIS A 100 -12.04 -15.67 5.06
N ARG A 101 -11.10 -16.62 5.24
CA ARG A 101 -10.85 -17.85 4.45
C ARG A 101 -11.49 -17.89 3.05
N GLY A 102 -10.74 -17.51 2.02
CA GLY A 102 -11.07 -17.78 0.62
C GLY A 102 -9.84 -17.64 -0.28
N GLU A 103 -9.51 -18.69 -1.03
CA GLU A 103 -8.25 -18.98 -1.74
C GLU A 103 -7.89 -18.08 -2.95
N VAL A 104 -8.50 -16.90 -3.11
CA VAL A 104 -8.46 -16.20 -4.42
C VAL A 104 -7.27 -15.24 -4.59
N LEU A 105 -6.59 -14.80 -3.53
CA LEU A 105 -5.45 -13.88 -3.63
C LEU A 105 -4.36 -14.25 -2.61
N SER A 106 -3.28 -14.91 -3.07
CA SER A 106 -2.09 -15.13 -2.25
C SER A 106 -1.00 -14.10 -2.58
N VAL A 107 -0.56 -13.38 -1.56
CA VAL A 107 0.59 -12.47 -1.65
C VAL A 107 1.81 -13.25 -1.18
N SER A 108 2.86 -13.30 -1.99
CA SER A 108 4.13 -13.93 -1.60
C SER A 108 5.29 -13.03 -1.94
N ALA A 109 6.33 -13.05 -1.10
CA ALA A 109 7.59 -12.37 -1.39
C ALA A 109 8.25 -12.96 -2.65
N ALA A 110 9.18 -12.18 -3.21
CA ALA A 110 9.86 -12.49 -4.47
C ALA A 110 10.43 -13.93 -4.50
N GLN A 111 10.26 -14.62 -5.62
CA GLN A 111 10.91 -15.90 -5.91
C GLN A 111 12.16 -15.68 -6.76
N GLN A 112 13.02 -16.69 -6.83
CA GLN A 112 14.32 -16.69 -7.54
C GLN A 112 14.24 -16.37 -9.05
N GLN A 113 13.04 -16.26 -9.62
CA GLN A 113 12.75 -15.91 -11.03
C GLN A 113 12.31 -14.44 -11.21
N ASP A 114 12.13 -13.68 -10.12
CA ASP A 114 11.76 -12.27 -10.20
C ASP A 114 12.99 -11.41 -10.57
N PRO A 115 12.80 -10.30 -11.32
CA PRO A 115 13.89 -9.46 -11.76
C PRO A 115 14.66 -8.88 -10.56
N PRO A 116 16.00 -8.84 -10.61
CA PRO A 116 16.80 -8.25 -9.54
C PRO A 116 16.56 -6.73 -9.51
N GLY A 117 16.12 -6.22 -8.35
CA GLY A 117 15.96 -4.78 -8.14
C GLY A 117 15.41 -4.46 -6.76
N ASP A 118 16.16 -3.68 -5.98
CA ASP A 118 15.76 -3.22 -4.63
C ASP A 118 14.56 -2.24 -4.66
N ASP A 119 14.20 -1.76 -5.85
CA ASP A 119 13.17 -0.75 -6.06
C ASP A 119 11.81 -1.30 -6.51
N LEU A 120 11.66 -2.63 -6.65
CA LEU A 120 10.40 -3.26 -7.02
C LEU A 120 9.76 -4.07 -5.87
N VAL A 121 8.43 -4.07 -5.87
CA VAL A 121 7.57 -4.90 -5.03
C VAL A 121 6.67 -5.72 -5.94
N PHE A 122 6.55 -7.02 -5.68
CA PHE A 122 5.79 -7.93 -6.51
C PHE A 122 4.44 -8.28 -5.89
N LEU A 123 3.36 -8.14 -6.67
CA LEU A 123 2.01 -8.55 -6.30
C LEU A 123 1.60 -9.73 -7.18
N LYS A 124 1.51 -10.91 -6.58
CA LYS A 124 1.04 -12.13 -7.25
C LYS A 124 -0.48 -12.16 -7.19
N LEU A 125 -1.12 -12.32 -8.35
CA LEU A 125 -2.56 -12.45 -8.49
C LEU A 125 -2.88 -13.78 -9.15
N ARG A 126 -3.73 -14.58 -8.50
CA ARG A 126 -4.20 -15.84 -9.05
C ARG A 126 -5.64 -15.70 -9.53
N SER A 127 -5.94 -16.29 -10.68
CA SER A 127 -7.32 -16.54 -11.09
C SER A 127 -7.63 -17.98 -10.73
N GLY A 128 -8.44 -18.21 -9.69
CA GLY A 128 -8.95 -19.53 -9.25
C GLY A 128 -8.04 -20.73 -9.57
N ASP A 129 -8.28 -21.32 -10.74
CA ASP A 129 -7.74 -22.62 -11.17
C ASP A 129 -6.62 -22.55 -12.23
N GLY A 130 -6.12 -21.35 -12.58
CA GLY A 130 -5.15 -21.13 -13.66
C GLY A 130 -3.81 -20.50 -13.24
N ASP A 131 -2.90 -20.35 -14.22
CA ASP A 131 -1.65 -19.62 -14.08
C ASP A 131 -1.93 -18.16 -13.66
N GLY A 132 -1.17 -17.69 -12.68
CA GLY A 132 -1.30 -16.33 -12.15
C GLY A 132 -0.50 -15.31 -12.94
N THR A 133 -0.77 -14.03 -12.69
CA THR A 133 0.08 -12.92 -13.14
C THR A 133 0.82 -12.33 -11.94
N VAL A 134 2.04 -11.87 -12.17
CA VAL A 134 2.80 -11.08 -11.19
C VAL A 134 2.86 -9.66 -11.68
N LEU A 135 2.41 -8.70 -10.86
CA LEU A 135 2.57 -7.28 -11.10
C LEU A 135 3.86 -6.80 -10.42
N ALA A 136 4.75 -6.16 -11.19
CA ALA A 136 5.89 -5.44 -10.64
C ALA A 136 5.49 -4.00 -10.33
N MET A 137 5.71 -3.56 -9.10
CA MET A 137 5.32 -2.24 -8.61
C MET A 137 6.55 -1.47 -8.12
N HIS A 138 6.68 -0.20 -8.50
CA HIS A 138 7.71 0.68 -7.97
C HIS A 138 7.53 0.88 -6.46
N ARG A 139 8.58 0.67 -5.67
CA ARG A 139 8.52 0.80 -4.20
C ARG A 139 8.20 2.22 -3.74
N HIS A 140 8.68 3.22 -4.48
CA HIS A 140 8.61 4.63 -4.10
C HIS A 140 7.24 5.27 -4.32
N ASP A 141 6.44 4.75 -5.27
CA ASP A 141 5.12 5.30 -5.56
C ASP A 141 4.02 4.27 -5.78
N ILE A 142 4.33 2.97 -5.73
CA ILE A 142 3.43 1.83 -5.93
C ILE A 142 2.69 1.80 -7.28
N SER A 143 3.19 2.51 -8.28
CA SER A 143 2.76 2.36 -9.68
C SER A 143 3.29 1.07 -10.28
N PHE A 144 2.60 0.52 -11.28
CA PHE A 144 3.05 -0.70 -11.95
C PHE A 144 4.11 -0.37 -12.99
N ALA A 145 5.23 -1.09 -12.96
CA ALA A 145 6.29 -1.06 -13.98
C ALA A 145 6.02 -2.10 -15.09
N GLY A 146 5.35 -3.19 -14.76
CA GLY A 146 5.05 -4.27 -15.70
C GLY A 146 4.33 -5.45 -15.08
N PHE A 147 4.14 -6.51 -15.86
CA PHE A 147 3.50 -7.75 -15.41
C PHE A 147 4.06 -8.99 -16.11
N THR A 148 3.85 -10.17 -15.52
CA THR A 148 4.08 -11.45 -16.20
C THR A 148 2.80 -12.00 -16.80
N ASN A 149 2.89 -12.63 -17.97
CA ASN A 149 1.84 -13.54 -18.42
C ASN A 149 1.95 -14.91 -17.70
N GLY A 150 1.05 -15.85 -18.03
CA GLY A 150 0.99 -17.19 -17.42
C GLY A 150 2.21 -18.05 -17.75
N SER A 151 2.92 -17.76 -18.84
CA SER A 151 4.20 -18.39 -19.20
C SER A 151 5.40 -17.74 -18.50
N HIS A 152 5.17 -16.84 -17.54
CA HIS A 152 6.20 -16.12 -16.79
C HIS A 152 7.08 -15.17 -17.63
N HIS A 153 6.64 -14.79 -18.84
CA HIS A 153 7.32 -13.77 -19.62
C HIS A 153 6.98 -12.38 -19.08
N TRP A 154 8.02 -11.59 -18.81
CA TRP A 154 7.86 -10.21 -18.35
C TRP A 154 7.48 -9.28 -19.50
N HIS A 155 6.48 -8.45 -19.24
CA HIS A 155 6.06 -7.35 -20.08
C HIS A 155 6.21 -6.05 -19.31
N VAL A 156 6.87 -5.06 -19.90
CA VAL A 156 7.19 -3.77 -19.25
C VAL A 156 6.47 -2.64 -19.95
N PHE A 157 5.90 -1.70 -19.18
CA PHE A 157 5.26 -0.53 -19.77
C PHE A 157 6.27 0.37 -20.45
N ARG A 158 5.84 1.08 -21.50
CA ARG A 158 6.65 2.09 -22.14
C ARG A 158 7.02 3.19 -21.13
N GLY A 159 8.31 3.48 -20.98
CA GLY A 159 8.85 4.42 -19.98
C GLY A 159 9.44 3.74 -18.74
N ASP A 160 9.24 2.43 -18.56
CA ASP A 160 9.74 1.64 -17.43
C ASP A 160 10.78 0.60 -17.86
N GLU A 161 11.36 0.72 -19.07
CA GLU A 161 12.20 -0.31 -19.69
C GLU A 161 13.42 -0.70 -18.83
N ASP A 162 13.95 0.24 -18.05
CA ASP A 162 15.10 0.01 -17.16
C ASP A 162 14.71 -0.70 -15.85
N ALA A 163 13.42 -0.74 -15.50
CA ALA A 163 12.95 -1.32 -14.24
C ALA A 163 12.93 -2.85 -14.26
N ILE A 164 12.71 -3.47 -15.43
CA ILE A 164 12.56 -4.93 -15.56
C ILE A 164 13.49 -5.46 -16.65
N PRO A 165 14.68 -5.99 -16.29
CA PRO A 165 15.62 -6.55 -17.24
C PRO A 165 15.01 -7.64 -18.13
N ASN A 166 15.33 -7.59 -19.43
CA ASN A 166 14.90 -8.57 -20.45
C ASN A 166 13.38 -8.68 -20.65
N ALA A 167 12.59 -7.70 -20.17
CA ALA A 167 11.15 -7.67 -20.41
C ALA A 167 10.81 -7.23 -21.84
N ARG A 168 9.72 -7.80 -22.39
CA ARG A 168 9.18 -7.36 -23.68
C ARG A 168 8.40 -6.05 -23.47
N ARG A 169 8.81 -5.02 -24.21
CA ARG A 169 8.18 -3.69 -24.13
C ARG A 169 6.74 -3.71 -24.65
N LEU A 170 5.82 -3.16 -23.87
CA LEU A 170 4.43 -2.89 -24.27
C LEU A 170 4.35 -1.60 -25.11
N PRO A 171 3.44 -1.53 -26.10
CA PRO A 171 3.33 -0.36 -26.98
C PRO A 171 2.64 0.85 -26.32
N PHE A 172 2.36 0.80 -25.02
CA PHE A 172 1.61 1.82 -24.27
C PHE A 172 2.22 2.06 -22.88
N ARG A 173 1.98 3.26 -22.33
CA ARG A 173 2.41 3.64 -20.98
C ARG A 173 1.38 3.23 -19.93
N ASN A 174 1.79 3.17 -18.66
CA ASN A 174 0.89 3.01 -17.53
C ASN A 174 0.26 4.36 -17.11
N THR A 175 -0.50 4.97 -18.01
CA THR A 175 -1.27 6.20 -17.72
C THR A 175 -2.73 5.99 -18.08
N TYR A 176 -3.67 6.56 -17.32
CA TYR A 176 -5.10 6.41 -17.66
C TYR A 176 -5.44 6.94 -19.06
N ARG A 177 -4.66 7.90 -19.58
CA ARG A 177 -4.76 8.37 -20.98
C ARG A 177 -4.43 7.27 -21.98
N ASP A 178 -3.30 6.58 -21.82
CA ASP A 178 -2.89 5.50 -22.73
C ASP A 178 -3.71 4.22 -22.55
N LEU A 179 -4.18 3.95 -21.31
CA LEU A 179 -4.92 2.74 -20.96
C LEU A 179 -6.40 2.81 -21.36
N ILE A 180 -7.09 3.89 -20.98
CA ILE A 180 -8.56 3.98 -21.10
C ILE A 180 -9.02 5.32 -21.68
N GLY A 181 -8.14 6.09 -22.33
CA GLY A 181 -8.50 7.37 -22.94
C GLY A 181 -8.69 8.52 -21.95
N GLY A 182 -8.38 8.32 -20.67
CA GLY A 182 -8.37 9.38 -19.65
C GLY A 182 -9.08 9.00 -18.35
N LEU A 183 -8.85 9.82 -17.33
CA LEU A 183 -9.31 9.57 -15.97
C LEU A 183 -10.84 9.56 -15.83
N HIS A 184 -11.56 10.27 -16.70
CA HIS A 184 -13.03 10.32 -16.72
C HIS A 184 -13.69 8.95 -17.02
N HIS A 185 -12.94 7.96 -17.52
CA HIS A 185 -13.43 6.59 -17.72
C HIS A 185 -13.28 5.69 -16.48
N VAL A 186 -12.56 6.13 -15.44
CA VAL A 186 -12.35 5.34 -14.19
C VAL A 186 -13.66 4.93 -13.51
N PRO A 187 -14.70 5.79 -13.39
CA PRO A 187 -15.98 5.39 -12.79
C PRO A 187 -16.65 4.19 -13.49
N GLY A 188 -16.35 3.96 -14.77
CA GLY A 188 -16.88 2.84 -15.56
C GLY A 188 -16.08 1.54 -15.45
N LEU A 189 -14.99 1.50 -14.68
CA LEU A 189 -14.20 0.28 -14.49
C LEU A 189 -14.93 -0.71 -13.57
N PRO A 190 -14.89 -2.02 -13.88
CA PRO A 190 -15.36 -3.04 -12.95
C PRO A 190 -14.35 -3.18 -11.81
N LEU A 191 -14.80 -2.98 -10.57
CA LEU A 191 -13.97 -3.08 -9.37
C LEU A 191 -14.57 -4.13 -8.42
N GLY A 192 -13.70 -4.79 -7.65
CA GLY A 192 -14.07 -5.86 -6.72
C GLY A 192 -13.37 -7.19 -7.06
N LYS A 193 -13.54 -8.18 -6.19
CA LYS A 193 -12.82 -9.45 -6.20
C LYS A 193 -12.94 -10.21 -7.52
N ALA A 194 -14.16 -10.39 -8.01
CA ALA A 194 -14.40 -11.08 -9.28
C ALA A 194 -13.82 -10.31 -10.48
N ALA A 195 -13.85 -8.97 -10.44
CA ALA A 195 -13.23 -8.14 -11.47
C ALA A 195 -11.70 -8.21 -11.43
N ALA A 196 -11.10 -8.24 -10.23
CA ALA A 196 -9.66 -8.43 -10.04
C ALA A 196 -9.20 -9.79 -10.58
N ALA A 197 -9.92 -10.87 -10.27
CA ALA A 197 -9.62 -12.21 -10.79
C ALA A 197 -9.70 -12.27 -12.32
N ARG A 198 -10.75 -11.68 -12.92
CA ARG A 198 -10.87 -11.57 -14.39
C ARG A 198 -9.72 -10.75 -15.00
N ALA A 199 -9.39 -9.61 -14.40
CA ALA A 199 -8.28 -8.78 -14.87
C ALA A 199 -6.94 -9.52 -14.79
N ALA A 200 -6.69 -10.26 -13.71
CA ALA A 200 -5.51 -11.11 -13.57
C ALA A 200 -5.47 -12.20 -14.66
N GLY A 201 -6.60 -12.82 -14.96
CA GLY A 201 -6.71 -13.79 -16.07
C GLY A 201 -6.37 -13.18 -17.43
N VAL A 202 -6.83 -11.95 -17.70
CA VAL A 202 -6.50 -11.22 -18.95
C VAL A 202 -4.99 -10.94 -19.06
N LEU A 203 -4.33 -10.58 -17.96
CA LEU A 203 -2.87 -10.39 -17.96
C LEU A 203 -2.13 -11.72 -18.13
N ALA A 204 -2.59 -12.78 -17.47
CA ALA A 204 -2.01 -14.11 -17.57
C ALA A 204 -2.15 -14.68 -19.00
N SER A 205 -3.25 -14.40 -19.70
CA SER A 205 -3.47 -14.85 -21.08
C SER A 205 -2.86 -13.93 -22.14
N TYR A 206 -2.07 -12.92 -21.76
CA TYR A 206 -1.54 -11.97 -22.73
C TYR A 206 -0.53 -12.64 -23.66
N ASP A 207 -0.87 -12.62 -24.95
CA ASP A 207 0.02 -12.96 -26.05
C ASP A 207 0.35 -11.69 -26.83
N PRO A 208 1.61 -11.23 -26.82
CA PRO A 208 2.03 -10.03 -27.54
C PRO A 208 2.05 -10.19 -29.07
N ASP A 209 1.96 -11.41 -29.60
CA ASP A 209 1.95 -11.70 -31.03
C ASP A 209 0.53 -11.90 -31.58
N ALA A 210 -0.49 -11.90 -30.71
CA ALA A 210 -1.90 -11.89 -31.10
C ALA A 210 -2.36 -10.47 -31.49
N GLU A 211 -3.12 -10.35 -32.59
CA GLU A 211 -3.67 -9.06 -33.05
C GLU A 211 -4.76 -8.50 -32.11
N GLU A 212 -5.42 -9.37 -31.35
CA GLU A 212 -6.53 -9.04 -30.46
C GLU A 212 -6.09 -9.09 -28.98
N GLY A 213 -6.66 -8.23 -28.13
CA GLY A 213 -6.51 -8.33 -26.66
C GLY A 213 -5.78 -7.17 -25.97
N THR A 214 -5.06 -6.31 -26.71
CA THR A 214 -4.38 -5.14 -26.12
C THR A 214 -5.34 -4.20 -25.39
N ALA A 215 -6.56 -3.98 -25.92
CA ALA A 215 -7.57 -3.16 -25.26
C ALA A 215 -8.06 -3.77 -23.93
N ALA A 216 -8.20 -5.10 -23.88
CA ALA A 216 -8.58 -5.81 -22.66
C ALA A 216 -7.48 -5.72 -21.61
N VAL A 217 -6.22 -5.90 -22.00
CA VAL A 217 -5.04 -5.73 -21.11
C VAL A 217 -5.00 -4.32 -20.55
N LYS A 218 -5.13 -3.29 -21.39
CA LYS A 218 -5.13 -1.90 -20.93
C LYS A 218 -6.24 -1.63 -19.90
N ARG A 219 -7.45 -2.12 -20.14
CA ARG A 219 -8.58 -1.99 -19.21
C ARG A 219 -8.35 -2.77 -17.91
N ALA A 220 -7.76 -3.96 -17.98
CA ALA A 220 -7.40 -4.79 -16.83
C ALA A 220 -6.36 -4.09 -15.95
N VAL A 221 -5.28 -3.56 -16.55
CA VAL A 221 -4.26 -2.76 -15.85
C VAL A 221 -4.91 -1.57 -15.15
N ALA A 222 -5.75 -0.80 -15.84
CA ALA A 222 -6.43 0.35 -15.24
C ALA A 222 -7.27 -0.03 -14.01
N ALA A 223 -8.04 -1.12 -14.09
CA ALA A 223 -8.85 -1.60 -12.95
C ALA A 223 -7.97 -2.05 -11.78
N LEU A 224 -6.90 -2.79 -12.04
CA LEU A 224 -5.95 -3.24 -11.03
C LEU A 224 -5.20 -2.06 -10.38
N SER A 225 -4.85 -1.03 -11.15
CA SER A 225 -4.25 0.20 -10.61
C SER A 225 -5.22 0.93 -9.67
N VAL A 226 -6.52 0.99 -9.96
CA VAL A 226 -7.49 1.56 -9.03
C VAL A 226 -7.57 0.74 -7.74
N MET A 227 -7.68 -0.58 -7.86
CA MET A 227 -7.90 -1.48 -6.72
C MET A 227 -6.68 -1.62 -5.80
N PHE A 228 -5.45 -1.60 -6.34
CA PHE A 228 -4.24 -1.88 -5.56
C PHE A 228 -3.35 -0.66 -5.37
N THR A 229 -3.24 0.23 -6.37
CA THR A 229 -2.41 1.43 -6.27
C THR A 229 -3.20 2.59 -5.68
N GLN A 230 -4.32 2.97 -6.30
CA GLN A 230 -5.08 4.15 -5.85
C GLN A 230 -5.75 3.94 -4.50
N ALA A 231 -6.25 2.73 -4.21
CA ALA A 231 -6.79 2.39 -2.89
C ALA A 231 -5.76 2.47 -1.76
N LEU A 232 -4.47 2.25 -2.04
CA LEU A 232 -3.41 2.46 -1.06
C LEU A 232 -3.03 3.92 -0.89
N ARG A 233 -3.05 4.67 -2.00
CA ARG A 233 -2.74 6.11 -2.02
C ARG A 233 -3.82 6.94 -1.32
N LEU A 234 -5.10 6.63 -1.58
CA LEU A 234 -6.22 7.53 -1.33
C LEU A 234 -7.32 6.84 -0.50
N GLU A 235 -7.64 7.43 0.65
CA GLU A 235 -8.70 6.96 1.56
C GLU A 235 -10.06 6.77 0.87
N PRO A 236 -10.59 7.76 0.10
CA PRO A 236 -11.94 7.63 -0.45
C PRO A 236 -12.04 6.50 -1.49
N ILE A 237 -10.94 6.25 -2.23
CA ILE A 237 -10.85 5.13 -3.16
C ILE A 237 -10.77 3.81 -2.40
N ARG A 238 -10.02 3.76 -1.29
CA ARG A 238 -9.95 2.59 -0.43
C ARG A 238 -11.31 2.18 0.11
N GLU A 239 -12.05 3.14 0.66
CA GLU A 239 -13.39 2.90 1.21
C GLU A 239 -14.35 2.39 0.13
N THR A 240 -14.29 3.00 -1.07
CA THR A 240 -15.07 2.57 -2.23
C THR A 240 -14.78 1.11 -2.61
N VAL A 241 -13.49 0.77 -2.76
CA VAL A 241 -13.06 -0.58 -3.19
C VAL A 241 -13.38 -1.61 -2.11
N SER A 242 -13.08 -1.32 -0.84
CA SER A 242 -13.35 -2.23 0.27
C SER A 242 -14.84 -2.50 0.46
N SER A 243 -15.68 -1.47 0.35
CA SER A 243 -17.13 -1.62 0.56
C SER A 243 -17.80 -2.46 -0.53
N GLY A 244 -17.33 -2.35 -1.78
CA GLY A 244 -17.83 -3.12 -2.92
C GLY A 244 -16.96 -4.32 -3.29
N TRP A 245 -16.04 -4.75 -2.41
CA TRP A 245 -15.04 -5.75 -2.75
C TRP A 245 -15.67 -7.10 -3.12
N GLU A 246 -16.55 -7.62 -2.26
CA GLU A 246 -17.22 -8.90 -2.49
C GLU A 246 -18.41 -8.78 -3.45
N SER A 247 -19.17 -7.67 -3.39
CA SER A 247 -20.36 -7.49 -4.26
C SER A 247 -20.01 -7.19 -5.71
N GLY A 248 -18.83 -6.60 -5.99
CA GLY A 248 -18.48 -6.11 -7.33
C GLY A 248 -19.17 -4.79 -7.71
N GLU A 249 -19.84 -4.15 -6.76
CA GLU A 249 -20.58 -2.90 -6.95
C GLU A 249 -19.72 -1.65 -6.68
N ALA A 250 -18.44 -1.81 -6.37
CA ALA A 250 -17.52 -0.69 -6.17
C ALA A 250 -17.43 0.18 -7.44
N ARG A 251 -17.74 1.47 -7.30
CA ARG A 251 -17.63 2.47 -8.37
C ARG A 251 -17.00 3.74 -7.80
N VAL A 252 -15.88 4.16 -8.38
CA VAL A 252 -15.23 5.41 -8.00
C VAL A 252 -16.13 6.57 -8.42
N ALA A 253 -16.50 7.41 -7.46
CA ALA A 253 -17.26 8.62 -7.73
C ALA A 253 -16.42 9.61 -8.56
N ALA A 254 -17.06 10.31 -9.50
CA ALA A 254 -16.39 11.27 -10.38
C ALA A 254 -15.71 12.41 -9.59
N GLU A 255 -16.25 12.77 -8.43
CA GLU A 255 -15.68 13.76 -7.51
C GLU A 255 -14.34 13.33 -6.89
N HIS A 256 -13.99 12.04 -6.89
CA HIS A 256 -12.71 11.55 -6.38
C HIS A 256 -11.61 11.55 -7.44
N LEU A 257 -11.93 11.78 -8.72
CA LEU A 257 -10.94 11.78 -9.80
C LEU A 257 -9.85 12.84 -9.61
N PRO A 258 -10.13 14.09 -9.19
CA PRO A 258 -9.08 15.05 -8.92
C PRO A 258 -8.08 14.61 -7.85
N TYR A 259 -8.46 13.73 -6.92
CA TYR A 259 -7.53 13.18 -5.92
C TYR A 259 -6.53 12.20 -6.55
N ILE A 260 -6.96 11.43 -7.55
CA ILE A 260 -6.07 10.56 -8.34
C ILE A 260 -5.12 11.41 -9.19
N GLU A 261 -5.66 12.43 -9.86
CA GLU A 261 -4.87 13.34 -10.71
C GLU A 261 -3.80 14.11 -9.93
N HIS A 262 -4.12 14.57 -8.72
CA HIS A 262 -3.26 15.46 -7.94
C HIS A 262 -2.56 14.79 -6.76
N TRP A 263 -2.44 13.46 -6.77
CA TRP A 263 -1.82 12.73 -5.66
C TRP A 263 -0.36 13.14 -5.40
N ASP A 264 0.45 13.33 -6.44
CA ASP A 264 1.84 13.80 -6.29
C ASP A 264 1.89 15.22 -5.72
N THR A 265 1.01 16.09 -6.23
CA THR A 265 0.86 17.48 -5.77
C THR A 265 0.48 17.54 -4.28
N MET A 266 -0.49 16.72 -3.86
CA MET A 266 -0.85 16.56 -2.44
C MET A 266 0.33 16.08 -1.62
N SER A 267 1.05 15.06 -2.12
CA SER A 267 2.19 14.48 -1.41
C SER A 267 3.29 15.50 -1.17
N PHE A 268 3.65 16.27 -2.20
CA PHE A 268 4.65 17.34 -2.10
C PHE A 268 4.26 18.40 -1.08
N GLU A 269 3.03 18.92 -1.16
CA GLU A 269 2.57 19.99 -0.26
C GLU A 269 2.44 19.52 1.19
N VAL A 270 2.01 18.28 1.41
CA VAL A 270 1.98 17.70 2.77
C VAL A 270 3.40 17.54 3.33
N LEU A 271 4.36 17.07 2.53
CA LEU A 271 5.75 16.93 2.97
C LEU A 271 6.42 18.30 3.18
N ARG A 272 6.08 19.32 2.39
CA ARG A 272 6.51 20.72 2.63
C ARG A 272 5.93 21.24 3.93
N TRP A 273 4.62 21.15 4.11
CA TRP A 273 3.93 21.57 5.34
C TRP A 273 4.49 20.88 6.59
N ARG A 274 4.85 19.59 6.53
CA ARG A 274 5.51 18.91 7.67
C ARG A 274 6.87 19.50 8.03
N ARG A 275 7.58 20.07 7.07
CA ARG A 275 8.91 20.69 7.27
C ARG A 275 8.80 22.14 7.71
N THR A 276 7.86 22.90 7.15
CA THR A 276 7.75 24.35 7.37
C THR A 276 6.67 24.74 8.39
N GLY A 277 5.67 23.89 8.59
CA GLY A 277 4.44 24.20 9.33
C GLY A 277 3.41 24.98 8.51
N GLU A 278 3.72 25.35 7.26
CA GLU A 278 2.95 26.30 6.46
C GLU A 278 2.27 25.62 5.26
N TRP A 279 0.97 25.89 5.08
CA TRP A 279 0.16 25.40 3.96
C TRP A 279 -0.11 26.53 2.96
N ASP A 280 0.94 26.95 2.29
CA ASP A 280 0.97 28.10 1.38
C ASP A 280 1.92 27.86 0.18
N GLY A 281 2.16 26.59 -0.14
CA GLY A 281 3.15 26.21 -1.12
C GLY A 281 2.68 26.41 -2.56
N PRO A 282 3.61 26.21 -3.51
CA PRO A 282 3.42 26.56 -4.92
C PRO A 282 2.21 25.90 -5.57
N PHE A 283 1.75 24.76 -5.05
CA PHE A 283 0.61 24.03 -5.60
C PHE A 283 -0.65 24.07 -4.74
N THR A 284 -0.65 24.76 -3.59
CA THR A 284 -1.83 24.85 -2.72
C THR A 284 -3.04 25.47 -3.43
N GLU A 285 -2.82 26.46 -4.29
CA GLU A 285 -3.89 27.08 -5.09
C GLU A 285 -4.46 26.13 -6.16
N VAL A 286 -3.62 25.29 -6.76
CA VAL A 286 -4.04 24.26 -7.72
C VAL A 286 -4.89 23.22 -7.00
N LEU A 287 -4.43 22.72 -5.85
CA LEU A 287 -5.15 21.77 -5.02
C LEU A 287 -6.51 22.34 -4.56
N ARG A 288 -6.55 23.62 -4.19
CA ARG A 288 -7.79 24.31 -3.80
C ARG A 288 -8.79 24.36 -4.95
N ARG A 289 -8.35 24.75 -6.15
CA ARG A 289 -9.24 24.93 -7.31
C ARG A 289 -9.69 23.62 -7.94
N ARG A 290 -8.77 22.66 -8.08
CA ARG A 290 -9.02 21.44 -8.85
C ARG A 290 -9.48 20.25 -8.00
N ALA A 291 -9.02 20.17 -6.76
CA ALA A 291 -9.36 19.09 -5.83
C ALA A 291 -10.16 19.56 -4.60
N GLY A 292 -10.42 20.87 -4.45
CA GLY A 292 -11.17 21.40 -3.30
C GLY A 292 -10.41 21.34 -1.97
N ILE A 293 -9.10 21.08 -1.99
CA ILE A 293 -8.27 20.87 -0.79
C ILE A 293 -7.69 22.20 -0.32
N ARG A 294 -8.09 22.62 0.89
CA ARG A 294 -7.79 23.94 1.47
C ARG A 294 -6.77 23.89 2.59
N SER A 295 -6.45 22.70 3.10
CA SER A 295 -5.52 22.55 4.22
C SER A 295 -4.73 21.24 4.17
N ALA A 296 -3.62 21.21 4.90
CA ALA A 296 -2.84 20.00 5.11
C ALA A 296 -3.63 18.87 5.78
N GLY A 297 -4.56 19.24 6.68
CA GLY A 297 -5.43 18.29 7.36
C GLY A 297 -6.37 17.58 6.39
N GLU A 298 -6.96 18.32 5.45
CA GLU A 298 -7.80 17.75 4.38
C GLU A 298 -6.96 16.85 3.45
N ALA A 299 -5.78 17.31 3.04
CA ALA A 299 -4.88 16.51 2.21
C ALA A 299 -4.48 15.19 2.90
N LEU A 300 -4.19 15.21 4.21
CA LEU A 300 -3.88 14.01 5.00
C LEU A 300 -5.10 13.13 5.28
N ALA A 301 -6.30 13.69 5.28
CA ALA A 301 -7.53 12.92 5.35
C ALA A 301 -7.70 12.06 4.08
N ILE A 302 -7.32 12.62 2.93
CA ILE A 302 -7.44 11.99 1.60
C ILE A 302 -6.24 11.08 1.28
N ALA A 303 -5.01 11.60 1.29
CA ALA A 303 -3.81 10.86 0.90
C ALA A 303 -3.16 10.17 2.10
N LYS A 304 -3.11 8.82 2.07
CA LYS A 304 -2.58 7.97 3.15
C LYS A 304 -1.19 7.43 2.88
N LEU A 305 -0.86 7.24 1.61
CA LEU A 305 0.51 7.02 1.17
C LEU A 305 0.94 8.28 0.43
N LEU A 306 2.12 8.80 0.76
CA LEU A 306 2.66 10.01 0.13
C LEU A 306 3.91 9.64 -0.67
N ALA A 307 3.99 10.13 -1.90
CA ALA A 307 5.24 10.08 -2.66
C ALA A 307 6.25 11.07 -2.07
N ASN A 308 7.51 10.67 -1.98
CA ASN A 308 8.61 11.57 -1.63
C ASN A 308 9.33 12.04 -2.89
N ARG A 309 8.64 12.82 -3.74
CA ARG A 309 9.22 13.39 -4.97
C ARG A 309 9.78 14.78 -4.72
N SER A 310 10.86 15.11 -5.44
CA SER A 310 11.41 16.46 -5.48
C SER A 310 10.55 17.40 -6.32
N PHE A 311 10.71 18.71 -6.10
CA PHE A 311 10.00 19.74 -6.87
C PHE A 311 10.28 19.64 -8.39
N VAL A 312 11.52 19.33 -8.78
CA VAL A 312 11.93 19.20 -10.18
C VAL A 312 11.22 18.02 -10.87
N GLN A 313 11.16 16.86 -10.20
CA GLN A 313 10.44 15.69 -10.72
C GLN A 313 8.96 15.99 -10.92
N LEU A 314 8.33 16.70 -9.98
CA LEU A 314 6.91 17.03 -10.06
C LEU A 314 6.59 18.01 -11.19
N LEU A 315 7.46 18.99 -11.46
CA LEU A 315 7.32 19.90 -12.61
C LEU A 315 7.43 19.17 -13.94
N GLN A 316 8.35 18.21 -14.06
CA GLN A 316 8.48 17.38 -15.26
C GLN A 316 7.19 16.59 -15.52
N ASP A 317 6.61 15.96 -14.49
CA ASP A 317 5.36 15.21 -14.60
C ASP A 317 4.16 16.10 -14.99
N HIS A 318 4.10 17.33 -14.49
CA HIS A 318 3.05 18.30 -14.88
C HIS A 318 3.22 18.79 -16.32
N SER A 319 4.45 18.92 -16.82
CA SER A 319 4.72 19.33 -18.21
C SER A 319 4.36 18.24 -19.25
N HIS A 320 4.34 16.98 -18.84
CA HIS A 320 3.96 15.83 -19.69
C HIS A 320 2.48 15.46 -19.62
N SER A 321 1.73 16.01 -18.66
CA SER A 321 0.30 15.73 -18.44
C SER A 321 -0.64 16.77 -19.07
N ALA A 322 -0.10 17.90 -19.55
CA ALA A 322 -0.81 18.89 -20.37
C ALA A 322 -0.87 18.45 -21.84
#